data_AF-X1F249-F1
#
_entry.id   AF-X1F249-F1
#
_cell.length_a   1.000
_cell.length_b   1.000
_cell.length_c   1.000
_cell.angle_alpha   90.00
_cell.angle_beta   90.00
_cell.angle_gamma   90.00
#
_symmetry.space_group_name_H-M   'P 1'
#
loop_
_entity.id
_entity.type
_entity.pdbx_description
1 polymer ?
#
loop_
_entity_poly.entity_id
_entity_poly.type
_entity_poly.pdbx_seq_one_letter_code
_entity_poly.pdbx_strand_id
1 'polypeptide(L)' 'NWILQQPGITAPILGARTLEQLKENLGCIGWQLSEEEMNKLKKQSDIPLPYPYQFIERYTRRR' A
#
# COMPACT_ATOMS: atom_id res chain seq x y z
N ASN A 1 7.32 0.99 6.29
CA ASN A 1 7.78 -0.32 5.81
C ASN A 1 6.92 -0.83 4.63
N TRP A 2 5.58 -0.78 4.69
CA TRP A 2 4.68 -1.21 3.60
C TRP A 2 5.06 -0.77 2.18
N ILE A 3 5.36 0.53 1.96
CA ILE A 3 5.75 1.08 0.65
C ILE A 3 7.04 0.42 0.12
N LEU A 4 8.01 0.15 0.99
CA LEU A 4 9.30 -0.47 0.62
C LEU A 4 9.12 -1.91 0.12
N GLN A 5 8.02 -2.57 0.48
CA GLN A 5 7.73 -3.94 0.05
C GLN A 5 6.83 -4.01 -1.21
N GLN A 6 6.43 -2.87 -1.78
CA GLN A 6 5.61 -2.89 -2.99
C GLN A 6 6.43 -3.21 -4.23
N PRO A 7 5.90 -4.02 -5.16
CA PRO A 7 6.57 -4.30 -6.42
C PRO A 7 6.88 -3.01 -7.20
N GLY A 8 8.09 -2.90 -7.73
CA GLY A 8 8.52 -1.77 -8.56
C GLY A 8 8.94 -0.51 -7.80
N ILE A 9 8.92 -0.52 -6.47
CA ILE A 9 9.42 0.60 -5.66
C ILE A 9 10.87 0.34 -5.24
N THR A 10 11.80 1.17 -5.73
CA THR A 10 13.22 1.10 -5.35
C THR A 10 13.52 1.88 -4.07
N ALA A 11 13.01 3.12 -3.95
CA ALA A 11 13.23 3.97 -2.80
C ALA A 11 12.09 5.00 -2.63
N PRO A 12 11.39 5.02 -1.49
CA PRO A 12 10.40 6.05 -1.18
C PRO A 12 11.08 7.37 -0.78
N ILE A 13 10.50 8.49 -1.22
CA ILE A 13 10.88 9.82 -0.77
C ILE A 13 10.11 10.13 0.51
N LEU A 14 10.82 10.49 1.58
CA LEU A 14 10.25 10.76 2.90
C LEU A 14 10.49 12.22 3.28
N GLY A 15 9.42 12.93 3.65
CA GLY A 15 9.50 14.28 4.20
C GLY A 15 9.52 14.24 5.74
N ALA A 16 10.36 15.08 6.35
CA ALA A 16 10.37 15.29 7.80
C ALA A 16 10.64 16.77 8.09
N ARG A 17 9.82 17.38 8.96
CA ARG A 17 9.97 18.77 9.43
C ARG A 17 10.61 18.87 10.82
N THR A 18 10.75 17.73 11.51
CA THR A 18 11.43 17.62 12.80
C THR A 18 12.38 16.42 12.80
N LEU A 19 13.36 16.44 13.70
CA LEU A 19 14.31 15.32 13.85
C LEU A 19 13.61 14.04 14.33
N GLU A 20 12.58 14.18 15.16
CA GLU A 20 11.79 13.05 15.66
C GLU A 20 11.09 12.30 14.51
N GLN A 21 10.40 13.02 13.63
CA GLN A 21 9.77 12.44 12.43
C GLN A 21 10.80 11.73 11.54
N LEU A 22 11.99 12.31 11.37
CA LEU A 22 13.06 11.67 10.62
C LEU A 22 13.48 10.34 11.26
N LYS A 23 13.69 10.33 12.59
CA LYS A 23 14.05 9.11 13.32
C LYS A 23 12.97 8.04 13.22
N GLU A 24 11.70 8.42 13.36
CA GLU A 24 10.56 7.50 13.21
C GLU A 24 10.47 6.95 11.79
N ASN A 25 10.59 7.81 10.78
CA ASN A 25 10.62 7.42 9.37
C ASN A 25 11.74 6.41 9.08
N LEU A 26 12.96 6.67 9.59
CA LEU A 26 14.10 5.76 9.44
C LEU A 26 13.90 4.47 10.23
N GLY A 27 13.19 4.48 11.36
CA GLY A 27 12.80 3.30 12.12
C GLY A 27 11.89 2.32 11.37
N CYS A 28 11.47 2.67 10.15
CA CYS A 28 10.79 1.73 9.27
C CYS A 28 11.70 0.64 8.68
N ILE A 29 13.03 0.77 8.82
CA ILE A 29 14.02 -0.25 8.44
C ILE A 29 14.24 -1.26 9.58
N GLY A 30 14.75 -2.45 9.25
CA GLY A 30 15.12 -3.46 10.24
C GLY A 30 14.02 -4.43 10.66
N TRP A 31 12.82 -4.28 10.12
CA TRP A 31 11.72 -5.24 10.25
C TRP A 31 10.97 -5.35 8.92
N GLN A 32 10.13 -6.38 8.81
CA GLN A 32 9.27 -6.59 7.64
C GLN A 32 7.89 -7.02 8.12
N LEU A 33 6.85 -6.50 7.45
CA LEU A 33 5.51 -7.07 7.54
C LEU A 33 5.52 -8.50 6.99
N SER A 34 4.83 -9.40 7.68
CA SER A 34 4.55 -10.74 7.18
C SER A 34 3.62 -10.71 5.97
N GLU A 35 3.56 -11.82 5.24
CA GLU A 35 2.63 -11.96 4.11
C GLU A 35 1.16 -11.80 4.53
N GLU A 36 0.80 -12.31 5.71
CA GLU A 36 -0.54 -12.18 6.28
C GLU A 36 -0.90 -10.72 6.57
N GLU A 37 0.01 -9.97 7.22
CA GLU A 37 -0.19 -8.55 7.51
C GLU A 37 -0.25 -7.72 6.22
N MET A 38 0.60 -8.04 5.24
CA MET A 38 0.58 -7.40 3.94
C MET A 38 -0.74 -7.63 3.21
N ASN A 39 -1.25 -8.86 3.21
CA ASN A 39 -2.54 -9.21 2.60
C ASN A 39 -3.70 -8.54 3.33
N LYS A 40 -3.65 -8.43 4.66
CA LYS A 40 -4.64 -7.68 5.44
C LYS A 40 -4.65 -6.19 5.05
N LEU A 41 -3.48 -5.58 4.87
CA LEU A 41 -3.38 -4.20 4.41
C LEU A 41 -3.93 -4.04 2.99
N LYS A 42 -3.52 -4.90 2.04
CA LYS A 42 -4.02 -4.88 0.66
C LYS A 42 -5.54 -4.90 0.60
N LYS A 43 -6.17 -5.84 1.31
CA LYS A 43 -7.63 -5.99 1.35
C LYS A 43 -8.35 -4.74 1.89
N GLN A 44 -7.76 -4.04 2.84
CA GLN A 44 -8.37 -2.84 3.44
C GLN A 44 -8.08 -1.57 2.62
N SER A 45 -6.96 -1.53 1.90
CA SER A 45 -6.58 -0.42 1.03
C SER A 45 -7.13 -0.52 -0.40
N ASP A 46 -7.83 -1.61 -0.73
CA ASP A 46 -8.33 -1.86 -2.08
C ASP A 46 -9.22 -0.70 -2.56
N ILE A 47 -8.81 -0.08 -3.65
CA ILE A 47 -9.56 0.99 -4.28
C ILE A 47 -10.57 0.34 -5.22
N PRO A 48 -11.86 0.64 -5.09
CA PRO A 48 -12.86 0.03 -5.95
C PRO A 48 -12.64 0.52 -7.39
N LEU A 49 -13.02 -0.30 -8.38
CA LEU A 49 -12.76 0.01 -9.78
C LEU A 49 -13.22 1.45 -10.15
N PRO A 50 -12.54 2.21 -11.00
CA PRO A 50 -13.08 3.50 -11.41
C PRO A 50 -14.31 3.30 -12.32
N TYR A 51 -15.16 4.31 -12.44
CA TYR A 51 -16.19 4.32 -13.50
C TYR A 51 -15.51 4.36 -14.88
N PRO A 52 -16.02 3.64 -15.90
CA PRO A 52 -17.21 2.77 -15.91
C PRO A 52 -16.94 1.29 -15.56
N TYR A 53 -15.73 0.93 -15.15
CA TYR A 53 -15.33 -0.47 -14.96
C TYR A 53 -16.12 -1.17 -13.85
N GLN A 54 -16.50 -0.49 -12.76
CA GLN A 54 -17.44 -1.05 -11.77
C GLN A 54 -18.80 -1.40 -12.39
N PHE A 55 -19.33 -0.50 -13.23
CA PHE A 55 -20.61 -0.70 -13.89
C PHE A 55 -20.49 -1.90 -14.84
N ILE A 56 -19.46 -1.91 -15.69
CA ILE A 56 -19.22 -3.00 -16.63
C ILE A 56 -19.10 -4.33 -15.86
N GLU A 57 -18.26 -4.43 -14.84
CA GLU A 57 -18.08 -5.67 -14.06
C GLU A 57 -19.41 -6.15 -13.46
N ARG A 58 -20.22 -5.25 -12.89
CA ARG A 58 -21.53 -5.58 -12.31
C ARG A 58 -22.48 -6.21 -13.32
N TYR A 59 -22.45 -5.78 -14.58
CA TYR A 59 -23.40 -6.22 -15.62
C TYR A 59 -22.82 -7.22 -16.64
N THR A 60 -21.51 -7.44 -16.65
CA THR A 60 -20.83 -8.43 -17.53
C THR A 60 -20.37 -9.69 -16.82
N ARG A 61 -20.48 -9.77 -15.48
CA ARG A 61 -20.29 -11.04 -14.75
C ARG A 61 -21.25 -12.10 -15.31
N ARG A 62 -20.71 -13.06 -16.06
CA ARG A 62 -21.45 -14.24 -16.56
C ARG A 62 -21.96 -15.04 -15.36
N ARG A 63 -23.19 -15.53 -15.46
CA ARG A 63 -23.80 -16.48 -14.50
C ARG A 63 -22.93 -17.73 -14.36
#